data_AF-A0A1Y4SCJ5-F1
#
_entry.id   AF-A0A1Y4SCJ5-F1
#
_cell.length_a   1.000
_cell.length_b   1.000
_cell.length_c   1.000
_cell.angle_alpha   90.00
_cell.angle_beta   90.00
_cell.angle_gamma   90.00
#
_symmetry.space_group_name_H-M   'P 1'
#
loop_
_entity.id
_entity.type
_entity.pdbx_description
1 polymer ?
#
loop_
_entity_poly.entity_id
_entity_poly.type
_entity_poly.pdbx_seq_one_letter_code
_entity_poly.pdbx_strand_id
1 'polypeptide(L)'
;MFAEHLRQCPDFELLWSDKVGYVWLAIGLEPLYVDTGRRIESAEDLCRECLESIGMDVLYITDNDHGLENADPLERAEIRRRWKPFMDQLPQFSYLCGEILPQKD
;
A
#
# COMPACT_ATOMS: atom_id res chain seq x y z
N MET A 1 9.28 10.52 3.79
CA MET A 1 8.90 10.08 2.45
C MET A 1 7.48 9.51 2.46
N PHE A 2 7.20 8.40 3.15
CA PHE A 2 5.82 7.95 3.40
C PHE A 2 5.07 8.69 4.51
N ALA A 3 5.77 9.43 5.39
CA ALA A 3 5.18 10.06 6.59
C ALA A 3 3.93 10.93 6.34
N GLU A 4 3.79 11.54 5.16
CA GLU A 4 2.58 12.27 4.81
C GLU A 4 1.43 11.33 4.41
N HIS A 5 1.68 10.34 3.56
CA HIS A 5 0.71 9.30 3.21
C HIS A 5 0.24 8.53 4.45
N LEU A 6 1.17 8.11 5.30
CA LEU A 6 0.87 7.41 6.57
C LEU A 6 0.03 8.24 7.54
N ARG A 7 0.10 9.57 7.46
CA ARG A 7 -0.64 10.48 8.34
C ARG A 7 -2.03 10.82 7.81
N GLN A 8 -2.20 10.80 6.49
CA GLN A 8 -3.41 11.28 5.82
C GLN A 8 -4.38 10.15 5.45
N CYS A 9 -3.89 8.92 5.32
CA CYS A 9 -4.74 7.77 5.00
C CYS A 9 -5.55 7.36 6.24
N PRO A 10 -6.90 7.33 6.16
CA PRO A 10 -7.74 6.87 7.26
C PRO A 10 -7.84 5.33 7.34
N ASP A 11 -7.43 4.63 6.29
CA ASP A 11 -7.64 3.18 6.12
C ASP A 11 -6.57 2.34 6.81
N PHE A 12 -5.54 2.97 7.38
CA PHE A 12 -4.56 2.28 8.20
C PHE A 12 -3.85 3.19 9.21
N GLU A 13 -3.23 2.58 10.22
CA GLU A 13 -2.28 3.22 11.13
C GLU A 13 -0.96 2.44 11.22
N LEU A 14 0.16 3.15 11.20
CA LEU A 14 1.46 2.59 11.59
C LEU A 14 1.78 3.01 13.03
N LEU A 15 1.76 2.06 13.96
CA LEU A 15 1.97 2.29 15.39
C LEU A 15 3.16 1.52 15.94
N TRP A 16 3.72 2.02 17.05
CA TRP A 16 4.75 1.33 17.81
C TRP A 16 4.15 0.57 18.99
N SER A 17 4.53 -0.70 19.14
CA SER A 17 4.23 -1.54 20.29
C SER A 17 5.52 -1.94 21.01
N ASP A 18 5.58 -1.74 22.31
CA ASP A 18 6.74 -2.16 23.12
C ASP A 18 6.94 -3.68 23.16
N LYS A 19 5.94 -4.47 22.72
CA LYS A 19 6.00 -5.94 22.70
C LYS A 19 6.44 -6.50 21.36
N VAL A 20 5.96 -5.90 20.26
CA VAL A 20 6.12 -6.47 18.91
C VAL A 20 6.76 -5.49 17.92
N GLY A 21 7.07 -4.27 18.32
CA GLY A 21 7.65 -3.24 17.46
C GLY A 21 6.60 -2.55 16.59
N TYR A 22 6.96 -2.19 15.36
CA TYR A 22 6.04 -1.54 14.43
C TYR A 22 4.92 -2.48 13.99
N VAL A 23 3.69 -1.97 14.00
CA VAL A 23 2.49 -2.68 13.56
C VAL A 23 1.72 -1.79 12.59
N TRP A 24 1.37 -2.36 11.45
CA TRP A 24 0.40 -1.82 10.52
C TRP A 24 -0.98 -2.35 10.88
N LEU A 25 -1.91 -1.46 11.17
CA LEU A 25 -3.32 -1.79 11.37
C LEU A 25 -4.11 -1.32 10.16
N ALA A 26 -4.73 -2.23 9.42
CA ALA A 26 -5.75 -1.87 8.45
C ALA A 26 -7.07 -1.61 9.17
N ILE A 27 -7.78 -0.55 8.78
CA ILE A 27 -8.94 0.00 9.46
C ILE A 27 -10.12 -0.01 8.51
N GLY A 28 -11.19 -0.71 8.90
CA GLY A 28 -12.49 -0.58 8.25
C GLY A 28 -13.20 0.66 8.76
N LEU A 29 -13.76 1.46 7.86
CA LEU A 29 -14.55 2.65 8.17
C LEU A 29 -16.03 2.31 7.97
N GLU A 30 -16.82 2.42 9.05
CA GLU A 30 -18.28 2.21 9.11
C GLU A 30 -18.78 0.74 9.14
N PRO A 31 -18.82 0.09 10.33
CA PRO A 31 -18.38 0.59 11.63
C PRO A 31 -16.86 0.71 11.70
N LEU A 32 -16.33 1.47 12.65
CA LEU A 32 -14.88 1.50 12.86
C LEU A 32 -14.41 0.18 13.49
N TYR A 33 -13.56 -0.58 12.79
CA TYR A 33 -12.95 -1.80 13.32
C TYR A 33 -11.54 -2.02 12.78
N VAL A 34 -10.75 -2.80 13.52
CA VAL A 34 -9.47 -3.30 13.03
C VAL A 34 -9.74 -4.48 12.11
N ASP A 35 -9.46 -4.31 10.83
CA ASP A 35 -9.65 -5.36 9.83
C ASP A 35 -8.51 -6.38 9.92
N THR A 36 -7.27 -5.91 9.77
CA THR A 36 -6.08 -6.73 9.89
C THR A 36 -4.98 -6.00 10.65
N GLY A 37 -4.07 -6.77 11.26
CA GLY A 37 -2.89 -6.26 11.94
C GLY A 37 -1.65 -7.05 11.54
N ARG A 38 -0.66 -6.35 10.99
CA ARG A 38 0.61 -6.95 10.54
C ARG A 38 1.79 -6.33 11.27
N ARG A 39 2.69 -7.15 11.78
CA ARG A 39 3.99 -6.69 12.29
C ARG A 39 4.89 -6.29 11.12
N ILE A 40 5.50 -5.12 11.21
CA ILE A 40 6.47 -4.61 10.24
C ILE A 40 7.87 -4.93 10.75
N GLU A 41 8.53 -5.89 10.11
CA GLU A 41 9.85 -6.39 10.54
C GLU A 41 11.00 -5.70 9.81
N SER A 42 10.73 -5.08 8.66
CA SER A 42 11.72 -4.44 7.82
C SER A 42 11.20 -3.19 7.11
N ALA A 43 12.12 -2.41 6.54
CA ALA A 43 11.77 -1.31 5.64
C ALA A 43 11.10 -1.81 4.35
N GLU A 44 11.40 -3.04 3.93
CA GLU A 44 10.78 -3.69 2.79
C GLU A 44 9.30 -4.01 3.06
N ASP A 45 8.98 -4.56 4.24
CA ASP A 45 7.59 -4.79 4.66
C ASP A 45 6.80 -3.48 4.62
N LEU A 46 7.35 -2.41 5.22
CA LEU A 46 6.69 -1.10 5.23
C LEU A 46 6.49 -0.55 3.81
N CYS A 47 7.50 -0.68 2.95
CA CYS A 47 7.41 -0.21 1.57
C CYS A 47 6.33 -0.98 0.82
N ARG A 48 6.27 -2.31 0.98
CA ARG A 48 5.24 -3.16 0.38
C ARG A 48 3.84 -2.74 0.80
N GLU A 49 3.59 -2.61 2.11
CA GLU A 49 2.27 -2.20 2.63
C GLU A 49 1.84 -0.84 2.08
N CYS A 50 2.75 0.14 2.02
CA CYS A 50 2.43 1.45 1.44
C CYS A 50 2.11 1.35 -0.06
N LEU A 51 2.86 0.55 -0.82
CA LEU A 51 2.63 0.38 -2.26
C LEU A 51 1.29 -0.32 -2.52
N GLU A 52 0.99 -1.38 -1.76
CA GLU A 52 -0.27 -2.11 -1.84
C GLU A 52 -1.46 -1.21 -1.47
N SER A 53 -1.37 -0.44 -0.38
CA SER A 53 -2.40 0.53 0.01
C SER A 53 -2.65 1.58 -1.08
N ILE A 54 -1.61 2.21 -1.64
CA ILE A 54 -1.76 3.14 -2.78
C ILE A 54 -2.43 2.46 -3.98
N GLY A 55 -2.12 1.17 -4.19
CA GLY A 55 -2.72 0.37 -5.25
C GLY A 55 -4.22 0.16 -5.02
N MET A 56 -4.60 -0.24 -3.81
CA MET A 56 -5.99 -0.44 -3.41
C MET A 56 -6.80 0.85 -3.48
N ASP A 57 -6.23 2.00 -3.11
CA ASP A 57 -6.89 3.30 -3.25
C ASP A 57 -7.30 3.59 -4.70
N VAL A 58 -6.45 3.24 -5.66
CA VAL A 58 -6.76 3.43 -7.09
C VAL A 58 -7.92 2.53 -7.51
N LEU A 59 -7.91 1.27 -7.08
CA LEU A 59 -8.94 0.27 -7.44
C LEU A 59 -10.29 0.57 -6.77
N TYR A 60 -10.26 1.11 -5.55
CA TYR A 60 -11.47 1.54 -4.85
C TYR A 60 -12.14 2.73 -5.55
N ILE A 61 -11.35 3.66 -6.10
CA ILE A 61 -11.89 4.82 -6.84
C ILE A 61 -12.51 4.41 -8.17
N THR A 62 -12.04 3.32 -8.80
CA THR A 62 -12.58 2.86 -10.08
C THR A 62 -13.86 2.03 -9.95
N ASP A 63 -14.21 1.57 -8.74
CA ASP A 63 -15.45 0.82 -8.42
C ASP A 63 -15.66 -0.43 -9.29
N ASN A 64 -14.56 -1.03 -9.76
CA ASN A 64 -14.58 -2.19 -10.66
C ASN A 64 -14.46 -3.55 -9.93
N ASP A 65 -14.42 -3.57 -8.60
CA ASP A 65 -14.22 -4.77 -7.76
C ASP A 65 -12.99 -5.61 -8.17
N HIS A 66 -11.93 -4.94 -8.63
CA HIS A 66 -10.68 -5.59 -9.02
C HIS A 66 -9.73 -5.71 -7.82
N GLY A 67 -9.11 -6.89 -7.67
CA GLY A 67 -7.83 -7.01 -6.96
C GLY A 67 -6.66 -6.50 -7.81
N LEU A 68 -5.49 -6.27 -7.20
CA LEU A 68 -4.27 -5.82 -7.90
C LEU A 68 -3.88 -6.73 -9.06
N GLU A 69 -4.11 -8.03 -8.89
CA GLU A 69 -3.88 -9.04 -9.91
C GLU A 69 -4.81 -8.88 -11.12
N ASN A 70 -5.99 -8.27 -10.96
CA ASN A 70 -7.00 -8.08 -12.00
C ASN A 70 -7.08 -6.66 -12.54
N ALA A 71 -6.31 -5.73 -11.97
CA ALA A 71 -6.24 -4.34 -12.40
C ALA A 71 -6.09 -4.19 -13.93
N ASP A 72 -6.92 -3.35 -14.52
CA ASP A 72 -6.96 -3.06 -15.95
C ASP A 72 -5.78 -2.17 -16.40
N PRO A 73 -5.57 -1.95 -17.72
CA PRO A 73 -4.44 -1.15 -18.18
C PRO A 73 -4.41 0.31 -17.66
N LEU A 74 -5.57 0.94 -17.44
CA LEU A 74 -5.67 2.32 -16.93
C LEU A 74 -5.39 2.36 -15.43
N GLU A 75 -5.99 1.44 -14.66
CA GLU A 75 -5.72 1.27 -13.23
C GLU A 75 -4.22 1.02 -13.00
N ARG A 76 -3.62 0.11 -13.78
CA ARG A 76 -2.19 -0.20 -13.73
C ARG A 76 -1.31 1.00 -14.04
N ALA A 77 -1.68 1.80 -15.03
CA ALA A 77 -0.94 3.01 -15.38
C ALA A 77 -1.00 4.03 -14.24
N GLU A 78 -2.18 4.21 -13.62
CA GLU A 78 -2.37 5.13 -12.50
C GLU A 78 -1.64 4.67 -11.24
N ILE A 79 -1.70 3.38 -10.89
CA ILE A 79 -0.94 2.80 -9.76
C ILE A 79 0.56 3.08 -9.95
N ARG A 80 1.12 2.76 -11.13
CA ARG A 80 2.54 3.01 -11.42
C ARG A 80 2.88 4.51 -11.38
N ARG A 81 1.98 5.38 -11.84
CA ARG A 81 2.15 6.84 -11.75
C ARG A 81 2.24 7.31 -10.31
N ARG A 82 1.39 6.78 -9.41
CA ARG A 82 1.40 7.12 -7.98
C ARG A 82 2.59 6.53 -7.23
N TRP A 83 3.11 5.38 -7.63
CA TRP A 83 4.33 4.80 -7.05
C TRP A 83 5.60 5.54 -7.45
N LYS A 84 5.64 6.18 -8.62
CA LYS A 84 6.85 6.80 -9.16
C LYS A 84 7.59 7.73 -8.20
N PRO A 85 6.95 8.70 -7.50
CA PRO A 85 7.65 9.58 -6.57
C PRO A 85 8.32 8.84 -5.41
N PHE A 86 7.75 7.69 -5.00
CA PHE A 86 8.31 6.86 -3.94
C PHE A 86 9.54 6.08 -4.45
N MET A 87 9.45 5.50 -5.65
CA MET A 87 10.53 4.73 -6.25
C MET A 87 11.71 5.60 -6.71
N ASP A 88 11.44 6.85 -7.11
CA ASP A 88 12.51 7.82 -7.42
C ASP A 88 13.35 8.14 -6.17
N GLN A 89 12.77 8.03 -4.96
CA GLN A 89 13.44 8.28 -3.69
C GLN A 89 13.97 7.00 -3.02
N LEU A 90 13.37 5.83 -3.30
CA LEU A 90 13.76 4.53 -2.77
C LEU A 90 13.98 3.51 -3.91
N PRO A 91 14.95 3.75 -4.81
CA PRO A 91 15.16 2.90 -5.98
C PRO A 91 15.49 1.45 -5.62
N GLN A 92 16.05 1.20 -4.44
CA GLN A 92 16.37 -0.13 -3.96
C GLN A 92 15.13 -1.03 -3.75
N PHE A 93 13.94 -0.44 -3.58
CA PHE A 93 12.68 -1.17 -3.42
C PHE A 93 11.84 -1.20 -4.70
N SER A 94 12.36 -0.70 -5.82
CA SER A 94 11.62 -0.65 -7.10
C SER A 94 11.19 -2.02 -7.64
N TYR A 95 11.91 -3.08 -7.28
CA TYR A 95 11.54 -4.45 -7.66
C TYR A 95 10.18 -4.87 -7.08
N LEU A 96 9.79 -4.35 -5.90
CA LEU A 96 8.49 -4.62 -5.28
C LEU A 96 7.33 -4.24 -6.19
N CYS A 97 7.49 -3.19 -7.02
CA CYS A 97 6.45 -2.79 -7.98
C CYS A 97 6.15 -3.90 -9.01
N GLY A 98 7.18 -4.69 -9.39
CA GLY A 98 7.02 -5.81 -10.29
C GLY A 98 6.40 -7.04 -9.62
N GLU A 99 6.67 -7.23 -8.33
CA GLU A 99 6.07 -8.33 -7.55
C GLU A 99 4.60 -8.07 -7.20
N ILE A 100 4.27 -6.83 -6.78
CA ILE A 100 2.91 -6.43 -6.42
C ILE A 100 2.03 -6.31 -7.67
N LEU A 101 2.57 -5.72 -8.74
CA LEU A 101 1.85 -5.49 -9.99
C LEU A 101 2.66 -6.01 -11.18
N PRO A 102 2.67 -7.35 -11.43
CA PRO A 102 3.40 -7.97 -12.53
C PRO A 102 2.93 -7.43 -13.87
N GLN A 103 3.80 -7.33 -14.88
CA GLN A 103 3.33 -7.04 -16.25
C GLN A 103 2.44 -8.19 -16.72
N LYS A 104 1.29 -7.88 -17.31
CA LYS A 104 0.47 -8.84 -18.03
C LYS A 104 0.81 -8.70 -19.51
N ASP A 105 1.26 -9.80 -20.12
CA ASP A 105 1.48 -9.90 -21.57
C ASP A 105 0.15 -9.80 -22.34
#